data_AF-A0A9Q0W6P3-F1
#
_entry.id   AF-A0A9Q0W6P3-F1
#
_cell.length_a   1.000
_cell.length_b   1.000
_cell.length_c   1.000
_cell.angle_alpha   90.00
_cell.angle_beta   90.00
_cell.angle_gamma   90.00
#
_symmetry.space_group_name_H-M   'P 1'
#
loop_
_entity.id
_entity.type
_entity.pdbx_description
1 polymer ?
#
loop_
_entity_poly.entity_id
_entity_poly.type
_entity_poly.pdbx_seq_one_letter_code
_entity_poly.pdbx_strand_id
1 'polypeptide(L)'
;MVSSIITRNTWNRPDILGRWNGRVPCPNSEDQDHYIWKGTGSGQFTISSAWHILRPHRSIVSYASILWHPWHIPRHSFTLWLAIKGRLRTIDRMYGRSDMDQMNICSLCSCHPETHSHIFFQCSYAKAVWQRANVRLSTKWPEDVSWNQTWEWGAQHYNCKETVNHRIPCMILAATVYHLWYERNARTFNDQYRTIAEISEEIQSTIRLKIASLEDRHKISPE
;
A
#
# COMPACT_ATOMS: atom_id res chain seq x y z
N MET A 1 -17.61 4.72 -38.32
CA MET A 1 -18.78 4.40 -37.48
C MET A 1 -19.75 3.65 -38.39
N VAL A 2 -20.31 2.50 -38.02
CA VAL A 2 -21.10 1.65 -38.95
C VAL A 2 -22.27 2.41 -39.61
N SER A 3 -22.77 3.45 -38.92
CA SER A 3 -23.77 4.40 -39.41
C SER A 3 -23.39 5.18 -40.68
N SER A 4 -22.11 5.29 -41.04
CA SER A 4 -21.69 5.97 -42.28
C SER A 4 -21.78 5.07 -43.52
N ILE A 5 -22.13 3.79 -43.36
CA ILE A 5 -22.12 2.76 -44.41
C ILE A 5 -23.54 2.20 -44.64
N ILE A 6 -24.52 2.59 -43.81
CA ILE A 6 -25.91 2.15 -43.92
C ILE A 6 -26.78 3.39 -44.09
N THR A 7 -27.45 3.50 -45.23
CA THR A 7 -28.37 4.60 -45.52
C THR A 7 -29.72 4.00 -45.89
N ARG A 8 -30.81 4.42 -45.22
CA ARG A 8 -32.17 3.93 -45.50
C ARG A 8 -32.27 2.38 -45.54
N ASN A 9 -31.74 1.71 -44.52
CA ASN A 9 -31.71 0.24 -44.44
C ASN A 9 -30.98 -0.49 -45.59
N THR A 10 -30.22 0.23 -46.41
CA THR A 10 -29.40 -0.35 -47.47
C THR A 10 -27.93 -0.06 -47.21
N TRP A 11 -27.10 -1.07 -47.45
CA TRP A 11 -25.66 -1.02 -47.25
C TRP A 11 -25.01 -0.27 -48.41
N ASN A 12 -24.51 0.95 -48.15
CA ASN A 12 -23.75 1.76 -49.10
C ASN A 12 -22.26 1.53 -48.87
N ARG A 13 -21.72 0.55 -49.62
CA ARG A 13 -20.33 0.10 -49.54
C ARG A 13 -19.39 1.18 -50.13
N PRO A 14 -18.37 1.66 -49.38
CA PRO A 14 -17.34 2.51 -49.96
C PRO A 14 -16.36 1.68 -50.82
N ASP A 15 -15.88 2.25 -51.92
CA ASP A 15 -15.05 1.61 -52.96
C ASP A 15 -13.68 1.06 -52.50
N ILE A 16 -13.34 1.20 -51.22
CA ILE A 16 -12.09 0.73 -50.60
C ILE A 16 -11.89 -0.79 -50.65
N LEU A 17 -12.91 -1.55 -51.03
CA LEU A 17 -12.85 -3.02 -51.16
C LEU A 17 -12.63 -3.52 -52.59
N GLY A 18 -12.28 -2.64 -53.55
CA GLY A 18 -12.03 -3.00 -54.97
C GLY A 18 -10.94 -4.05 -55.24
N ARG A 19 -10.23 -4.54 -54.21
CA ARG A 19 -9.25 -5.65 -54.30
C ARG A 19 -9.65 -6.92 -53.53
N TRP A 20 -10.82 -6.97 -52.90
CA TRP A 20 -11.22 -8.12 -52.09
C TRP A 20 -12.11 -9.07 -52.90
N ASN A 21 -11.50 -10.10 -53.51
CA ASN A 21 -12.18 -11.16 -54.28
C ASN A 21 -12.83 -12.26 -53.39
N GLY A 22 -12.80 -12.10 -52.07
CA GLY A 22 -13.48 -13.02 -51.15
C GLY A 22 -15.00 -12.81 -51.13
N ARG A 23 -15.78 -13.87 -50.92
CA ARG A 23 -17.21 -13.74 -50.58
C ARG A 23 -17.32 -12.88 -49.32
N VAL A 24 -18.08 -11.79 -49.40
CA VAL A 24 -18.43 -10.99 -48.22
C VAL A 24 -19.10 -11.92 -47.21
N PRO A 25 -18.63 -11.98 -45.95
CA PRO A 25 -19.33 -12.72 -44.91
C PRO A 25 -20.73 -12.11 -44.78
N CYS A 26 -21.74 -12.80 -45.30
CA CYS A 26 -23.13 -12.44 -45.09
C CYS A 26 -23.47 -12.83 -43.64
N PRO A 27 -23.95 -11.92 -42.78
CA PRO A 27 -24.50 -12.31 -41.50
C PRO A 27 -25.64 -13.30 -41.75
N ASN A 28 -25.57 -14.48 -41.13
CA ASN A 28 -26.62 -15.47 -41.25
C ASN A 28 -27.85 -14.95 -40.48
N SER A 29 -28.96 -14.69 -41.17
CA SER A 29 -30.17 -14.12 -40.55
C SER A 29 -30.93 -15.10 -39.66
N GLU A 30 -30.56 -16.38 -39.70
CA GLU A 30 -31.16 -17.45 -38.89
C GLU A 30 -30.51 -17.57 -37.49
N ASP A 31 -29.30 -17.06 -37.31
CA ASP A 31 -28.59 -17.11 -36.04
C ASP A 31 -28.94 -15.88 -35.18
N GLN A 32 -29.23 -16.11 -33.89
CA GLN A 32 -29.45 -15.00 -32.95
C GLN A 32 -28.16 -14.26 -32.65
N ASP A 33 -28.26 -12.93 -32.61
CA ASP A 33 -27.19 -12.05 -32.14
C ASP A 33 -26.78 -12.40 -30.70
N HIS A 34 -25.48 -12.47 -30.45
CA HIS A 34 -24.92 -12.69 -29.12
C HIS A 34 -23.94 -11.59 -28.75
N TYR A 35 -23.93 -11.22 -27.47
CA TYR A 35 -22.99 -10.24 -26.94
C TYR A 35 -21.60 -10.86 -26.82
N ILE A 36 -20.61 -10.26 -27.47
CA ILE A 36 -19.20 -10.66 -27.36
C ILE A 36 -18.46 -9.62 -26.51
N TRP A 37 -17.80 -10.08 -25.46
CA TRP A 37 -16.97 -9.26 -24.62
C TRP A 37 -15.62 -8.96 -25.28
N LYS A 38 -15.33 -7.68 -25.56
CA LYS A 38 -14.09 -7.26 -26.21
C LYS A 38 -12.85 -7.29 -25.31
N GLY A 39 -13.02 -7.53 -24.01
CA GLY A 39 -11.93 -7.48 -23.04
C GLY A 39 -11.16 -8.79 -22.84
N THR A 40 -11.56 -9.87 -23.51
CA THR A 40 -10.86 -11.16 -23.51
C THR A 40 -10.76 -11.68 -24.94
N GLY A 41 -9.66 -12.36 -25.27
CA GLY A 41 -9.51 -12.98 -26.60
C GLY A 41 -10.53 -14.11 -26.85
N SER A 42 -11.13 -14.66 -25.79
CA SER A 42 -12.18 -15.68 -25.87
C SER A 42 -13.58 -15.11 -26.09
N GLY A 43 -13.77 -13.79 -26.04
CA GLY A 43 -15.09 -13.17 -26.16
C GLY A 43 -16.00 -13.34 -24.94
N GLN A 44 -15.54 -14.03 -23.87
CA GLN A 44 -16.32 -14.26 -22.67
C GLN A 44 -16.12 -13.17 -21.63
N PHE A 45 -17.24 -12.69 -21.07
CA PHE A 45 -17.24 -11.72 -19.99
C PHE A 45 -16.73 -12.34 -18.69
N THR A 46 -15.80 -11.65 -18.04
CA THR A 46 -15.44 -11.94 -16.64
C THR A 46 -15.34 -10.63 -15.88
N ILE A 47 -15.72 -10.65 -14.59
CA ILE A 47 -15.55 -9.48 -13.70
C ILE A 47 -14.09 -9.01 -13.68
N SER A 48 -13.13 -9.94 -13.71
CA SER A 48 -11.69 -9.63 -13.79
C SER A 48 -11.34 -8.82 -15.04
N SER A 49 -11.77 -9.26 -16.22
CA SER A 49 -11.48 -8.54 -17.47
C SER A 49 -12.18 -7.17 -17.55
N ALA A 50 -13.41 -7.06 -17.06
CA ALA A 50 -14.10 -5.78 -16.90
C ALA A 50 -13.34 -4.83 -15.97
N TRP A 51 -12.89 -5.34 -14.83
CA TRP A 51 -12.09 -4.57 -13.88
C TRP A 51 -10.78 -4.07 -14.47
N HIS A 52 -10.07 -4.90 -15.23
CA HIS A 52 -8.82 -4.53 -15.90
C HIS A 52 -9.00 -3.43 -16.96
N ILE A 53 -10.14 -3.40 -17.65
CA ILE A 53 -10.47 -2.34 -18.62
C ILE A 53 -10.86 -1.05 -17.92
N LEU A 54 -11.66 -1.12 -16.87
CA LEU A 54 -12.16 0.06 -16.16
C LEU A 54 -11.08 0.73 -15.30
N ARG A 55 -10.12 -0.04 -14.81
CA ARG A 55 -9.06 0.48 -13.94
C ARG A 55 -7.98 1.20 -14.74
N PRO A 56 -7.64 2.46 -14.39
CA PRO A 56 -6.43 3.09 -14.90
C PRO A 56 -5.20 2.27 -14.49
N HIS A 57 -4.45 1.76 -15.47
CA HIS A 57 -3.19 1.07 -15.19
C HIS A 57 -2.19 2.09 -14.63
N ARG A 58 -1.78 1.90 -13.37
CA ARG A 58 -0.76 2.73 -12.71
C ARG A 58 0.47 1.89 -12.48
N SER A 59 1.65 2.50 -12.55
CA SER A 59 2.89 1.83 -12.20
C SER A 59 2.83 1.27 -10.77
N ILE A 60 3.42 0.10 -10.58
CA ILE A 60 3.58 -0.48 -9.26
C ILE A 60 4.51 0.44 -8.47
N VAL A 61 4.00 0.94 -7.35
CA VAL A 61 4.76 1.80 -6.44
C VAL A 61 5.80 0.99 -5.66
N SER A 62 6.99 1.56 -5.49
CA SER A 62 8.14 0.89 -4.84
C SER A 62 7.83 0.39 -3.43
N TYR A 63 7.04 1.14 -2.67
CA TYR A 63 6.66 0.78 -1.30
C TYR A 63 5.61 -0.35 -1.21
N ALA A 64 5.04 -0.83 -2.31
CA ALA A 64 4.02 -1.88 -2.28
C ALA A 64 4.55 -3.20 -1.69
N SER A 65 5.80 -3.56 -1.98
CA SER A 65 6.45 -4.77 -1.44
C SER A 65 6.79 -4.67 0.05
N ILE A 66 6.90 -3.45 0.58
CA ILE A 66 7.10 -3.19 2.02
C ILE A 66 5.77 -3.35 2.76
N LEU A 67 4.67 -2.90 2.16
CA LEU A 67 3.35 -2.93 2.78
C LEU A 67 2.68 -4.30 2.70
N TRP A 68 2.73 -4.92 1.53
CA TRP A 68 1.90 -6.05 1.14
C TRP A 68 2.76 -7.27 0.84
N HIS A 69 3.28 -7.91 1.88
CA HIS A 69 4.07 -9.14 1.80
C HIS A 69 3.41 -10.25 2.65
N PRO A 70 3.64 -11.55 2.41
CA PRO A 70 2.89 -12.63 3.08
C PRO A 70 2.91 -12.60 4.62
N TRP A 71 3.97 -12.04 5.21
CA TRP A 71 4.18 -11.98 6.66
C TRP A 71 3.63 -10.71 7.32
N HIS A 72 3.04 -9.82 6.53
CA HIS A 72 2.57 -8.54 7.04
C HIS A 72 1.48 -8.71 8.11
N ILE A 73 1.38 -7.74 9.01
CA ILE A 73 0.31 -7.64 9.99
C ILE A 73 -0.67 -6.59 9.43
N PRO A 74 -1.92 -6.96 9.06
CA PRO A 74 -2.82 -6.08 8.33
C PRO A 74 -3.01 -4.70 8.97
N ARG A 75 -3.23 -4.64 10.29
CA ARG A 75 -3.37 -3.38 11.04
C ARG A 75 -2.14 -2.49 10.93
N HIS A 76 -0.94 -3.08 10.98
CA HIS A 76 0.32 -2.34 10.93
C HIS A 76 0.60 -1.85 9.52
N SER A 77 0.44 -2.71 8.51
CA SER A 77 0.59 -2.32 7.10
C SER A 77 -0.41 -1.25 6.68
N PHE A 78 -1.65 -1.33 7.14
CA PHE A 78 -2.66 -0.30 6.87
C PHE A 78 -2.26 1.05 7.46
N THR A 79 -1.77 1.06 8.71
CA THR A 79 -1.29 2.29 9.37
C THR A 79 -0.06 2.86 8.67
N LEU A 80 0.90 2.02 8.30
CA LEU A 80 2.08 2.41 7.53
C LEU A 80 1.68 2.97 6.15
N TRP A 81 0.72 2.35 5.47
CA TRP A 81 0.20 2.87 4.20
C TRP A 81 -0.40 4.26 4.37
N LEU A 82 -1.23 4.48 5.40
CA LEU A 82 -1.76 5.81 5.70
C LEU A 82 -0.63 6.80 5.99
N ALA A 83 0.40 6.40 6.74
CA ALA A 83 1.56 7.23 7.03
C ALA A 83 2.31 7.63 5.74
N ILE A 84 2.55 6.68 4.82
CA ILE A 84 3.23 6.94 3.54
C ILE A 84 2.42 7.92 2.68
N LYS A 85 1.08 7.82 2.70
CA LYS A 85 0.19 8.78 2.03
C LYS A 85 0.07 10.11 2.79
N GLY A 86 0.74 10.26 3.93
CA GLY A 86 0.64 11.37 4.86
C GLY A 86 -0.74 11.49 5.51
N ARG A 87 -1.63 10.50 5.37
CA ARG A 87 -3.05 10.54 5.74
C ARG A 87 -3.33 10.25 7.22
N LEU A 88 -2.31 10.05 8.04
CA LEU A 88 -2.49 10.03 9.49
C LEU A 88 -2.86 11.44 9.98
N ARG A 89 -3.74 11.52 10.98
CA ARG A 89 -4.28 12.77 11.53
C ARG A 89 -3.30 13.37 12.54
N THR A 90 -2.13 13.78 12.08
CA THR A 90 -1.17 14.56 12.87
C THR A 90 -1.77 15.94 13.20
N ILE A 91 -1.33 16.58 14.29
CA ILE A 91 -1.87 17.89 14.77
C ILE A 91 -1.85 18.96 13.66
N ASP A 92 -0.83 18.93 12.80
CA ASP A 92 -0.69 19.75 11.57
C ASP A 92 -1.90 19.67 10.62
N ARG A 93 -2.67 18.59 10.64
CA ARG A 93 -3.88 18.36 9.81
C ARG A 93 -5.20 18.51 10.57
N MET A 94 -5.17 18.55 11.90
CA MET A 94 -6.37 18.79 12.71
C MET A 94 -6.70 20.28 12.82
N TYR A 95 -5.70 21.16 12.89
CA TYR A 95 -5.90 22.60 13.08
C TYR A 95 -5.69 23.44 11.82
N GLY A 96 -6.05 22.91 10.64
CA GLY A 96 -5.96 23.66 9.41
C GLY A 96 -6.53 25.08 9.55
N ARG A 97 -5.66 26.10 9.45
CA ARG A 97 -5.97 27.52 9.21
C ARG A 97 -6.56 28.38 10.35
N SER A 98 -6.45 28.04 11.62
CA SER A 98 -6.91 28.97 12.68
C SER A 98 -6.00 29.03 13.91
N ASP A 99 -5.27 30.14 14.03
CA ASP A 99 -4.89 30.89 15.24
C ASP A 99 -4.47 30.15 16.53
N MET A 100 -3.80 29.00 16.43
CA MET A 100 -3.09 28.42 17.59
C MET A 100 -1.71 27.87 17.22
N ASP A 101 -0.78 28.79 16.92
CA ASP A 101 0.65 28.48 16.77
C ASP A 101 1.31 27.99 18.08
N GLN A 102 0.61 28.00 19.22
CA GLN A 102 1.17 27.62 20.53
C GLN A 102 1.05 26.13 20.90
N MET A 103 0.28 25.30 20.17
CA MET A 103 0.00 23.90 20.58
C MET A 103 0.59 22.81 19.67
N ASN A 104 1.47 23.16 18.73
CA ASN A 104 2.06 22.21 17.78
C ASN A 104 3.25 21.43 18.36
N ILE A 105 3.39 21.27 19.67
CA ILE A 105 4.53 20.55 20.26
C ILE A 105 4.25 19.03 20.22
N CYS A 106 5.24 18.25 19.79
CA CYS A 106 5.17 16.80 19.74
C CYS A 106 4.89 16.18 21.12
N SER A 107 3.79 15.43 21.26
CA SER A 107 3.41 14.79 22.53
C SER A 107 4.34 13.65 22.96
N LEU A 108 5.25 13.19 22.09
CA LEU A 108 6.23 12.16 22.42
C LEU A 108 7.46 12.72 23.15
N CYS A 109 8.00 13.87 22.71
CA CYS A 109 9.21 14.46 23.29
C CYS A 109 8.99 15.79 24.00
N SER A 110 7.87 16.48 23.74
CA SER A 110 7.56 17.81 24.27
C SER A 110 8.59 18.90 23.93
N CYS A 111 9.49 18.68 22.95
CA CYS A 111 10.59 19.60 22.65
C CYS A 111 10.51 20.29 21.28
N HIS A 112 9.88 19.67 20.29
CA HIS A 112 9.90 20.14 18.90
C HIS A 112 8.50 20.14 18.29
N PRO A 113 8.29 20.91 17.20
CA PRO A 113 7.04 20.87 16.46
C PRO A 113 6.68 19.46 15.96
N GLU A 114 5.40 19.10 16.09
CA GLU A 114 4.87 17.84 15.63
C GLU A 114 4.76 17.82 14.10
N THR A 115 5.55 16.96 13.46
CA THR A 115 5.46 16.67 12.02
C THR A 115 5.54 15.16 11.80
N HIS A 116 5.10 14.67 10.64
CA HIS A 116 5.22 13.25 10.28
C HIS A 116 6.67 12.74 10.40
N SER A 117 7.64 13.47 9.84
CA SER A 117 9.06 13.13 9.96
C SER A 117 9.54 13.13 11.41
N HIS A 118 9.06 14.08 12.21
CA HIS A 118 9.43 14.17 13.60
C HIS A 118 8.89 12.99 14.42
N ILE A 119 7.58 12.72 14.38
CA ILE A 119 6.96 11.65 15.18
C ILE A 119 7.58 10.29 14.90
N PHE A 120 7.94 10.00 13.65
CA PHE A 120 8.42 8.67 13.28
C PHE A 120 9.94 8.49 13.31
N PHE A 121 10.74 9.53 13.08
CA PHE A 121 12.19 9.38 12.96
C PHE A 121 13.02 10.42 13.72
N GLN A 122 12.60 11.70 13.77
CA GLN A 122 13.46 12.74 14.36
C GLN A 122 13.23 12.96 15.87
N CYS A 123 12.09 12.50 16.40
CA CYS A 123 11.74 12.61 17.81
C CYS A 123 12.71 11.78 18.66
N SER A 124 13.22 12.35 19.76
CA SER A 124 14.13 11.66 20.69
C SER A 124 13.53 10.36 21.25
N TYR A 125 12.24 10.38 21.58
CA TYR A 125 11.50 9.19 22.00
C TYR A 125 11.44 8.14 20.88
N ALA A 126 11.10 8.55 19.66
CA ALA A 126 11.03 7.64 18.50
C ALA A 126 12.40 7.04 18.16
N LYS A 127 13.47 7.86 18.19
CA LYS A 127 14.86 7.41 17.99
C LYS A 127 15.25 6.33 18.99
N ALA A 128 14.93 6.52 20.27
CA ALA A 128 15.22 5.54 21.30
C ALA A 128 14.45 4.21 21.09
N VAL A 129 13.19 4.28 20.64
CA VAL A 129 12.42 3.09 20.25
C VAL A 129 13.06 2.39 19.05
N TRP A 130 13.46 3.15 18.02
CA TRP A 130 14.14 2.60 16.84
C TRP A 130 15.46 1.92 17.19
N GLN A 131 16.30 2.55 18.02
CA GLN A 131 17.57 1.97 18.49
C GLN A 131 17.33 0.62 19.18
N ARG A 132 16.36 0.56 20.09
CA ARG A 132 16.05 -0.66 20.83
C ARG A 132 15.44 -1.74 19.93
N ALA A 133 14.61 -1.36 18.96
CA ALA A 133 14.06 -2.28 17.96
C ALA A 133 15.14 -2.81 17.00
N ASN A 134 16.02 -1.94 16.48
CA ASN A 134 17.10 -2.28 15.55
C ASN A 134 18.11 -3.24 16.20
N VAL A 135 18.57 -2.93 17.42
CA VAL A 135 19.56 -3.75 18.15
C VAL A 135 19.02 -5.14 18.44
N ARG A 136 17.80 -5.25 18.97
CA ARG A 136 17.26 -6.55 19.40
C ARG A 136 16.78 -7.42 18.24
N LEU A 137 16.57 -6.85 17.05
CA LEU A 137 16.07 -7.57 15.87
C LEU A 137 17.10 -7.60 14.73
N SER A 138 18.33 -7.17 14.97
CA SER A 138 19.44 -7.17 14.01
C SER A 138 19.12 -6.47 12.68
N THR A 139 18.43 -5.32 12.73
CA THR A 139 18.07 -4.52 11.54
C THR A 139 18.74 -3.15 11.54
N LYS A 140 18.74 -2.49 10.38
CA LYS A 140 19.50 -1.25 10.13
C LYS A 140 18.62 -0.15 9.54
N TRP A 141 17.42 0.05 10.07
CA TRP A 141 16.61 1.20 9.64
C TRP A 141 17.33 2.49 10.06
N PRO A 142 17.55 3.43 9.13
CA PRO A 142 18.32 4.63 9.41
C PRO A 142 17.57 5.59 10.34
N GLU A 143 18.29 6.15 11.31
CA GLU A 143 17.73 7.01 12.37
C GLU A 143 17.55 8.48 11.94
N ASP A 144 18.21 8.91 10.86
CA ASP A 144 18.25 10.30 10.40
C ASP A 144 17.76 10.52 8.96
N VAL A 145 17.04 9.54 8.40
CA VAL A 145 16.48 9.68 7.05
C VAL A 145 15.13 10.37 7.11
N SER A 146 14.88 11.28 6.16
CA SER A 146 13.58 11.95 6.07
C SER A 146 12.48 10.93 5.79
N TRP A 147 11.26 11.16 6.33
CA TRP A 147 10.12 10.25 6.16
C TRP A 147 9.98 9.75 4.71
N ASN A 148 10.03 10.68 3.75
CA ASN A 148 9.87 10.40 2.32
C ASN A 148 10.95 9.48 1.74
N GLN A 149 12.17 9.54 2.27
CA GLN A 149 13.29 8.74 1.79
C GLN A 149 13.32 7.36 2.47
N THR A 150 12.64 7.16 3.60
CA THR A 150 12.77 5.92 4.38
C THR A 150 12.23 4.69 3.63
N TRP A 151 11.04 4.76 3.03
CA TRP A 151 10.52 3.61 2.28
C TRP A 151 11.21 3.44 0.92
N GLU A 152 11.76 4.50 0.33
CA GLU A 152 12.57 4.38 -0.89
C GLU A 152 13.88 3.67 -0.58
N TRP A 153 14.55 4.08 0.49
CA TRP A 153 15.74 3.40 1.02
C TRP A 153 15.43 1.94 1.35
N GLY A 154 14.33 1.67 2.05
CA GLY A 154 13.89 0.32 2.40
C GLY A 154 13.57 -0.53 1.17
N ALA A 155 12.93 0.04 0.15
CA ALA A 155 12.63 -0.66 -1.09
C ALA A 155 13.90 -1.03 -1.86
N GLN A 156 14.95 -0.21 -1.78
CA GLN A 156 16.25 -0.49 -2.39
C GLN A 156 17.04 -1.54 -1.59
N HIS A 157 17.11 -1.41 -0.26
CA HIS A 157 17.95 -2.24 0.61
C HIS A 157 17.34 -3.60 0.94
N TYR A 158 16.02 -3.70 0.93
CA TYR A 158 15.30 -4.94 1.25
C TYR A 158 14.64 -5.57 0.02
N ASN A 159 15.03 -5.24 -1.22
CA ASN A 159 14.30 -5.62 -2.45
C ASN A 159 14.07 -7.13 -2.73
N CYS A 160 14.61 -8.06 -1.93
CA CYS A 160 14.46 -9.51 -2.10
C CYS A 160 13.14 -10.02 -1.51
N LYS A 161 12.03 -9.84 -2.24
CA LYS A 161 10.63 -10.09 -1.84
C LYS A 161 10.33 -11.46 -1.20
N GLU A 162 11.17 -12.45 -1.43
CA GLU A 162 10.95 -13.84 -0.99
C GLU A 162 11.73 -14.23 0.27
N THR A 163 12.71 -13.43 0.71
CA THR A 163 13.57 -13.82 1.82
C THR A 163 13.09 -13.27 3.16
N VAL A 164 13.41 -14.01 4.23
CA VAL A 164 13.27 -13.57 5.63
C VAL A 164 13.95 -12.21 5.85
N ASN A 165 15.07 -11.99 5.16
CA ASN A 165 15.88 -10.77 5.20
C ASN A 165 15.18 -9.54 4.60
N HIS A 166 14.08 -9.70 3.84
CA HIS A 166 13.18 -8.60 3.46
C HIS A 166 12.00 -8.47 4.42
N ARG A 167 11.38 -9.60 4.75
CA ARG A 167 10.08 -9.63 5.45
C ARG A 167 10.19 -9.16 6.90
N ILE A 168 11.23 -9.55 7.63
CA ILE A 168 11.44 -9.12 9.02
C ILE A 168 11.65 -7.60 9.12
N PRO A 169 12.57 -6.98 8.35
CA PRO A 169 12.71 -5.52 8.35
C PRO A 169 11.43 -4.76 8.00
N CYS A 170 10.63 -5.25 7.05
CA CYS A 170 9.34 -4.64 6.70
C CYS A 170 8.33 -4.73 7.85
N MET A 171 8.26 -5.87 8.55
CA MET A 171 7.44 -6.01 9.75
C MET A 171 7.86 -5.06 10.86
N ILE A 172 9.17 -4.88 11.05
CA ILE A 172 9.73 -3.95 12.04
C ILE A 172 9.32 -2.53 11.71
N LEU A 173 9.49 -2.10 10.46
CA LEU A 173 9.05 -0.78 10.02
C LEU A 173 7.56 -0.57 10.29
N ALA A 174 6.71 -1.50 9.84
CA ALA A 174 5.27 -1.38 10.01
C ALA A 174 4.86 -1.38 11.49
N ALA A 175 5.46 -2.24 12.32
CA ALA A 175 5.17 -2.32 13.75
C ALA A 175 5.65 -1.05 14.48
N THR A 176 6.88 -0.61 14.27
CA THR A 176 7.41 0.60 14.92
C THR A 176 6.57 1.83 14.59
N VAL A 177 6.25 2.04 13.31
CA VAL A 177 5.36 3.14 12.88
C VAL A 177 3.98 3.02 13.53
N TYR A 178 3.41 1.81 13.57
CA TYR A 178 2.12 1.58 14.22
C TYR A 178 2.14 1.93 15.71
N HIS A 179 3.11 1.42 16.48
CA HIS A 179 3.16 1.63 17.93
C HIS A 179 3.51 3.08 18.30
N LEU A 180 4.39 3.75 17.54
CA LEU A 180 4.67 5.18 17.72
C LEU A 180 3.42 6.02 17.44
N TRP A 181 2.69 5.72 16.37
CA TRP A 181 1.44 6.40 16.06
C TRP A 181 0.38 6.19 17.14
N TYR A 182 0.23 4.95 17.60
CA TYR A 182 -0.71 4.60 18.65
C TYR A 182 -0.35 5.29 19.98
N GLU A 183 0.92 5.29 20.36
CA GLU A 183 1.41 5.97 21.57
C GLU A 183 1.16 7.47 21.53
N ARG A 184 1.50 8.12 20.42
CA ARG A 184 1.25 9.54 20.21
C ARG A 184 -0.22 9.87 20.41
N ASN A 185 -1.12 9.04 19.89
CA ASN A 185 -2.56 9.22 20.07
C ASN A 185 -3.01 8.96 21.51
N ALA A 186 -2.48 7.93 22.16
CA ALA A 186 -2.78 7.61 23.56
C ALA A 186 -2.40 8.78 24.49
N ARG A 187 -1.23 9.40 24.28
CA ARG A 187 -0.82 10.60 25.01
C ARG A 187 -1.71 11.81 24.73
N THR A 188 -2.12 11.97 23.47
CA THR A 188 -2.89 13.15 23.05
C THR A 188 -4.35 13.09 23.51
N PHE A 189 -4.96 11.90 23.51
CA PHE A 189 -6.41 11.75 23.72
C PHE A 189 -6.79 11.02 25.01
N ASN A 190 -5.88 10.24 25.59
CA ASN A 190 -6.18 9.37 26.73
C ASN A 190 -5.28 9.63 27.95
N ASP A 191 -4.35 10.59 27.88
CA ASP A 191 -3.37 10.88 28.95
C ASP A 191 -2.56 9.65 29.39
N GLN A 192 -2.30 8.73 28.44
CA GLN A 192 -1.58 7.49 28.68
C GLN A 192 -0.16 7.57 28.15
N TYR A 193 0.81 7.29 29.02
CA TYR A 193 2.24 7.40 28.72
C TYR A 193 2.93 6.06 28.96
N ARG A 194 3.47 5.48 27.89
CA ARG A 194 4.31 4.28 27.97
C ARG A 194 5.76 4.64 27.79
N THR A 195 6.61 3.94 28.51
CA THR A 195 8.06 4.03 28.43
C THR A 195 8.57 3.46 27.11
N ILE A 196 9.78 3.86 26.72
CA ILE A 196 10.48 3.33 25.54
C ILE A 196 10.63 1.80 25.65
N ALA A 197 10.85 1.28 26.87
CA ALA A 197 11.01 -0.14 27.12
C ALA A 197 9.73 -0.92 26.81
N GLU A 198 8.58 -0.47 27.34
CA GLU A 198 7.28 -1.11 27.13
C GLU A 198 6.91 -1.19 25.64
N ILE A 199 7.03 -0.08 24.91
CA ILE A 199 6.74 -0.07 23.47
C ILE A 199 7.68 -0.99 22.70
N SER A 200 8.98 -0.95 23.03
CA SER A 200 9.96 -1.77 22.33
C SER A 200 9.70 -3.26 22.57
N GLU A 201 9.29 -3.64 23.77
CA GLU A 201 8.93 -5.02 24.12
C GLU A 201 7.63 -5.45 23.45
N GLU A 202 6.64 -4.57 23.36
CA GLU A 202 5.39 -4.82 22.63
C GLU A 202 5.64 -5.07 21.13
N ILE A 203 6.49 -4.24 20.51
CA ILE A 203 6.91 -4.41 19.10
C ILE A 203 7.57 -5.79 18.91
N GLN A 204 8.51 -6.15 19.78
CA GLN A 204 9.24 -7.41 19.70
C GLN A 204 8.33 -8.62 19.91
N SER A 205 7.48 -8.56 20.93
CA SER A 205 6.51 -9.61 21.23
C SER A 205 5.57 -9.83 20.04
N THR A 206 5.05 -8.74 19.47
CA THR A 206 4.16 -8.80 18.30
C THR A 206 4.83 -9.45 17.09
N ILE A 207 6.10 -9.12 16.82
CA ILE A 207 6.86 -9.70 15.71
C ILE A 207 7.15 -11.18 15.97
N ARG A 208 7.61 -11.55 17.18
CA ARG A 208 7.89 -12.93 17.57
C ARG A 208 6.65 -13.81 17.47
N LEU A 209 5.52 -13.35 18.01
CA LEU A 209 4.24 -14.08 17.94
C LEU A 209 3.78 -14.25 16.50
N LYS A 210 3.97 -13.24 15.64
CA LYS A 210 3.65 -13.36 14.22
C LYS A 210 4.53 -14.40 13.52
N ILE A 211 5.84 -14.42 13.80
CA ILE A 211 6.77 -15.42 13.27
C ILE A 211 6.38 -16.82 13.74
N ALA A 212 6.15 -17.02 15.04
CA ALA A 212 5.69 -18.31 15.58
C ALA A 212 4.40 -18.80 14.91
N SER A 213 3.42 -17.91 14.71
CA SER A 213 2.17 -18.25 14.00
C SER A 213 2.37 -18.65 12.54
N LEU A 214 3.47 -18.22 11.91
CA LEU A 214 3.81 -18.60 10.53
C LEU A 214 4.46 -19.98 10.50
N GLU A 215 5.34 -20.28 11.47
CA GLU A 215 5.95 -21.60 11.64
C GLU A 215 4.90 -22.69 11.91
N ASP A 216 3.91 -22.40 12.76
CA ASP A 216 2.83 -23.35 13.04
C ASP A 216 1.96 -23.62 11.81
N ARG A 217 1.68 -22.59 10.98
CA ARG A 217 0.98 -22.79 9.70
C ARG A 217 1.76 -23.67 8.73
N HIS A 218 3.08 -23.55 8.69
CA HIS A 218 3.93 -24.43 7.89
C HIS A 218 3.90 -25.88 8.37
N LYS A 219 3.76 -26.12 9.67
CA LYS A 219 3.63 -27.49 10.23
C LYS A 219 2.27 -28.14 9.93
N ILE A 220 1.20 -27.34 9.80
CA ILE A 220 -0.17 -27.84 9.58
C ILE A 220 -0.47 -28.13 8.10
N SER A 221 0.33 -27.57 7.17
CA SER A 221 0.25 -27.87 5.74
C SER A 221 1.55 -28.54 5.25
N PRO A 222 1.84 -29.79 5.67
CA PRO A 222 2.80 -30.59 4.94
C PRO A 222 2.18 -30.87 3.54
N GLU A 223 2.98 -30.73 2.51
CA GLU A 223 2.62 -31.01 1.11
C GLU A 223 1.91 -32.36 0.93
#